data_AF-A0A920U8B4-F1
#
_entry.id   AF-A0A920U8B4-F1
#
_cell.length_a   1.000
_cell.length_b   1.000
_cell.length_c   1.000
_cell.angle_alpha   90.00
_cell.angle_beta   90.00
_cell.angle_gamma   90.00
#
_symmetry.space_group_name_H-M   'P 1'
#
loop_
_entity.id
_entity.type
_entity.pdbx_description
1 polymer ?
#
loop_
_entity_poly.entity_id
_entity_poly.type
_entity_poly.pdbx_seq_one_letter_code
_entity_poly.pdbx_strand_id
1 'polypeptide(L)' 'MIITKKALPRRTFLRGLQATLALPLLDAMIPAATALAKTAAKPVPRLGYVFIPMGCHHEKWIPEGQGVLGQLSPSLSP' A
#
# COMPACT_ATOMS: atom_id res chain seq x y z
N MET A 1 -2.82 -25.38 -14.68
CA MET A 1 -2.02 -24.16 -14.93
C MET A 1 -0.85 -24.15 -13.95
N ILE A 2 0.40 -24.00 -14.42
CA ILE A 2 1.60 -23.95 -13.56
C ILE A 2 2.07 -22.49 -13.51
N ILE A 3 2.18 -21.91 -12.30
CA ILE A 3 2.68 -20.54 -12.09
C ILE A 3 4.07 -20.63 -11.45
N THR A 4 5.11 -20.26 -12.20
CA THR A 4 6.51 -20.34 -11.73
C THR A 4 6.95 -19.16 -10.86
N LYS A 5 6.15 -18.09 -10.80
CA LYS A 5 6.43 -16.85 -10.05
C LYS A 5 7.80 -16.22 -10.33
N LYS A 6 8.36 -16.44 -11.54
CA LYS A 6 9.58 -15.75 -11.97
C LYS A 6 9.28 -14.25 -12.17
N ALA A 7 10.26 -13.42 -11.82
CA ALA A 7 10.20 -11.97 -12.01
C ALA A 7 11.56 -11.44 -12.47
N LEU A 8 11.54 -10.39 -13.28
CA LEU A 8 12.75 -9.73 -13.77
C LEU A 8 13.45 -8.95 -12.64
N PRO A 9 14.75 -9.17 -12.36
CA PRO A 9 15.47 -8.42 -11.34
C PRO A 9 15.63 -6.93 -11.70
N ARG A 10 14.84 -6.05 -11.07
CA ARG A 10 14.82 -4.60 -11.35
C ARG A 10 16.20 -3.95 -11.28
N ARG A 11 17.00 -4.23 -10.26
CA ARG A 11 18.32 -3.61 -10.07
C ARG A 11 19.28 -3.94 -11.21
N THR A 12 19.30 -5.20 -11.64
CA THR A 12 20.17 -5.67 -12.73
C THR A 12 19.72 -5.08 -14.05
N PHE A 13 18.41 -5.11 -14.31
CA PHE A 13 17.84 -4.55 -15.52
C PHE A 13 18.09 -3.04 -15.64
N LEU A 14 17.79 -2.27 -14.59
CA LEU A 14 18.02 -0.82 -14.60
C LEU A 14 19.50 -0.46 -14.68
N ARG A 15 20.41 -1.24 -14.11
CA ARG A 15 21.87 -1.00 -14.29
C ARG A 15 22.32 -1.17 -15.74
N GLY A 16 21.70 -2.06 -16.51
CA GLY A 16 22.05 -2.30 -17.91
C GLY A 16 21.30 -1.42 -18.91
N LEU A 17 20.06 -1.00 -18.59
CA LEU A 17 19.16 -0.27 -19.50
C LEU A 17 18.78 1.15 -19.04
N GLN A 18 19.37 1.67 -17.96
CA GLN A 18 18.96 2.92 -17.27
C GLN A 18 18.68 4.11 -18.19
N ALA A 19 19.45 4.28 -19.27
CA ALA A 19 19.39 5.45 -20.12
C ALA A 19 18.43 5.31 -21.32
N THR A 20 17.95 4.10 -21.63
CA THR A 20 17.17 3.83 -22.86
C THR A 20 15.67 3.70 -22.64
N LEU A 21 15.26 3.27 -21.44
CA LEU A 21 13.84 3.19 -21.07
C LEU A 21 13.62 4.10 -19.86
N ALA A 22 12.98 5.25 -20.08
CA ALA A 22 12.52 6.16 -19.01
C ALA A 22 11.39 5.57 -18.14
N LEU A 23 11.26 4.24 -18.07
CA LEU A 23 10.15 3.55 -17.41
C LEU A 23 10.53 3.13 -15.98
N PRO A 24 9.79 3.59 -14.95
CA PRO A 24 10.15 3.37 -13.56
C PRO A 24 9.91 1.92 -13.05
N LEU A 25 8.89 1.22 -13.57
CA LEU A 25 8.54 -0.15 -13.16
C LEU A 25 7.80 -0.90 -14.29
N LEU A 26 8.28 -2.08 -14.67
CA LEU A 26 7.64 -2.95 -15.69
C LEU A 26 6.82 -4.05 -15.01
N ASP A 27 5.72 -4.47 -15.65
CA ASP A 27 4.85 -5.53 -15.11
C ASP A 27 5.58 -6.88 -14.98
N ALA A 28 6.52 -7.18 -15.89
CA ALA A 28 7.38 -8.36 -15.82
C ALA A 28 8.33 -8.40 -14.59
N MET A 29 8.44 -7.31 -13.84
CA MET A 29 9.18 -7.27 -12.57
C MET A 29 8.33 -7.74 -11.37
N ILE A 30 7.04 -8.04 -11.59
CA ILE A 30 6.13 -8.54 -10.56
C ILE A 30 5.85 -10.03 -10.83
N PRO A 31 6.02 -10.94 -9.84
CA PRO A 31 5.66 -12.33 -10.02
C PRO A 31 4.18 -12.49 -10.37
N ALA A 32 3.87 -13.41 -11.30
CA ALA A 32 2.51 -13.67 -11.73
C ALA A 32 1.56 -14.01 -10.54
N ALA A 33 0.33 -13.50 -10.63
CA ALA A 33 -0.71 -13.63 -9.61
C ALA A 33 -0.33 -13.05 -8.22
N THR A 34 0.58 -12.06 -8.17
CA THR A 34 0.85 -11.31 -6.93
C THR A 34 -0.22 -10.24 -6.73
N ALA A 35 -0.82 -10.21 -5.55
CA ALA A 35 -1.77 -9.15 -5.19
C ALA A 35 -1.09 -7.78 -5.26
N LEU A 36 -1.73 -6.80 -5.90
CA LEU A 36 -1.21 -5.44 -6.10
C LEU A 36 -0.81 -4.74 -4.79
N ALA A 37 -1.51 -5.04 -3.69
CA ALA A 37 -1.17 -4.55 -2.35
C ALA A 37 0.22 -5.02 -1.84
N LYS A 38 0.81 -6.04 -2.46
CA LYS A 38 2.12 -6.62 -2.12
C LYS A 38 3.20 -6.29 -3.15
N THR A 39 2.93 -5.42 -4.12
CA THR A 39 3.90 -5.05 -5.17
C THR A 39 4.49 -3.67 -4.90
N ALA A 40 5.60 -3.36 -5.56
CA ALA A 40 6.19 -2.01 -5.55
C ALA A 40 5.29 -0.95 -6.21
N ALA A 41 4.24 -1.37 -6.93
CA ALA A 41 3.22 -0.50 -7.51
C ALA A 41 2.05 -0.22 -6.55
N LYS A 42 2.13 -0.64 -5.28
CA LYS A 42 1.08 -0.40 -4.29
C LYS A 42 0.74 1.10 -4.22
N PRO A 43 -0.51 1.50 -4.52
CA PRO A 43 -0.94 2.87 -4.39
C PRO A 43 -0.84 3.33 -2.94
N VAL A 44 -0.34 4.55 -2.74
CA VAL A 44 -0.35 5.21 -1.44
C VAL A 44 -1.65 6.00 -1.33
N PRO A 45 -2.60 5.61 -0.44
CA PRO A 45 -3.78 6.42 -0.20
C PRO A 45 -3.34 7.74 0.44
N ARG A 46 -3.61 8.86 -0.25
CA ARG A 46 -3.25 10.21 0.22
C ARG A 46 -4.43 10.95 0.85
N LEU A 47 -5.63 10.42 0.66
CA LEU A 47 -6.87 11.04 1.06
C LEU A 47 -7.84 9.93 1.51
N GLY A 48 -8.46 10.15 2.66
CA GLY A 48 -9.50 9.29 3.20
C GLY A 48 -10.61 10.16 3.75
N TYR A 49 -11.85 9.78 3.48
CA TYR A 49 -13.04 10.41 4.05
C TYR A 49 -13.77 9.39 4.92
N VAL A 50 -14.14 9.80 6.12
CA VAL A 50 -14.96 9.00 7.04
C VAL A 50 -16.24 9.79 7.26
N PHE A 51 -17.36 9.24 6.80
CA PHE A 51 -18.68 9.84 7.01
C PHE A 51 -19.35 9.21 8.23
N ILE A 52 -19.86 10.06 9.14
CA ILE A 52 -20.52 9.63 10.36
C ILE A 52 -21.94 10.21 10.37
N PRO A 53 -22.97 9.42 10.02
CA PRO A 53 -24.30 9.93 9.69
C PRO A 53 -25.02 10.61 10.86
N MET A 54 -24.83 10.10 12.08
CA MET A 54 -25.49 10.62 13.30
C MET A 54 -24.58 11.57 14.09
N GLY A 55 -23.46 12.00 13.50
CA GLY A 55 -22.39 12.70 14.21
C GLY A 55 -21.55 11.78 15.12
N CYS A 56 -20.46 12.32 15.63
CA CYS A 56 -19.63 11.63 16.61
C CYS A 56 -19.21 12.58 17.74
N HIS A 57 -19.04 12.02 18.94
CA HIS A 57 -18.38 12.75 20.01
C HIS A 57 -16.87 12.71 19.76
N HIS A 58 -16.34 13.74 19.11
CA HIS A 58 -14.97 13.76 18.58
C HIS A 58 -13.91 13.47 19.64
N GLU A 59 -14.05 14.04 20.84
CA GLU A 59 -13.12 13.82 21.95
C GLU A 59 -12.99 12.33 22.34
N LYS A 60 -14.09 11.57 22.26
CA LYS A 60 -14.10 10.12 22.59
C LYS A 60 -13.87 9.22 21.38
N TRP A 61 -13.99 9.76 20.18
CA TRP A 61 -13.81 9.02 18.93
C TRP A 61 -12.38 9.05 18.42
N ILE A 62 -11.62 10.14 18.65
CA ILE A 62 -10.24 10.28 18.18
C ILE A 62 -9.30 9.50 19.10
N PRO A 63 -8.57 8.48 18.59
CA PRO A 63 -7.56 7.78 19.38
C PRO A 63 -6.37 8.68 19.71
N GLU A 64 -5.83 8.54 20.90
CA GLU A 64 -4.65 9.30 21.33
C GLU A 64 -3.35 8.73 20.75
N GLY A 65 -2.37 9.61 20.54
CA GLY A 65 -1.04 9.27 20.04
C GLY A 65 -0.87 9.42 18.53
N GLN A 66 0.33 9.10 18.04
CA GLN A 66 0.70 9.15 16.62
C GLN A 66 1.24 7.80 16.16
N GLY A 67 1.00 7.45 14.90
CA GLY A 67 1.53 6.24 14.29
C GLY A 67 0.54 5.07 14.30
N VAL A 68 1.01 3.88 14.67
CA VAL A 68 0.19 2.66 14.67
C VAL A 68 -0.79 2.71 15.85
N LEU A 69 -2.08 2.51 15.55
CA LEU A 69 -3.14 2.41 16.56
C LEU A 69 -2.85 1.27 17.54
N GLY A 70 -2.48 1.64 18.77
CA GLY A 70 -2.25 0.70 19.87
C GLY A 70 -3.47 0.54 20.75
N GLN A 71 -3.94 1.65 21.33
CA GLN A 71 -5.13 1.69 22.18
C GLN A 71 -6.30 2.32 21.42
N LEU A 72 -7.46 1.70 21.53
CA LEU A 72 -8.70 2.23 20.96
C LEU A 72 -9.29 3.25 21.93
N SER A 73 -9.87 4.31 21.37
CA SER A 73 -10.63 5.27 22.16
C SER A 73 -11.91 4.61 22.71
N PRO A 74 -12.55 5.18 23.75
CA PRO A 74 -13.73 4.58 24.38
C PRO A 74 -14.91 4.33 23.42
N SER A 75 -15.03 5.11 22.35
CA SER A 75 -16.07 4.91 21.33
C SER A 75 -15.74 3.84 20.28
N LEU A 76 -14.49 3.38 20.23
CA LEU A 76 -13.99 2.36 19.31
C LEU A 76 -13.67 1.04 20.02
N SER A 77 -13.63 1.04 21.35
CA SER A 77 -13.50 -0.19 22.16
C SER A 77 -14.75 -1.07 22.05
N PRO A 78 -14.60 -2.40 22.09
CA PRO A 78 -15.71 -3.36 22.02
C PRO A 78 -16.66 -3.29 23.21
#